data_AF-A0A1V6K8B2-F1
#
_entry.id   AF-A0A1V6K8B2-F1
#
_cell.length_a   1.000
_cell.length_b   1.000
_cell.length_c   1.000
_cell.angle_alpha   90.00
_cell.angle_beta   90.00
_cell.angle_gamma   90.00
#
_symmetry.space_group_name_H-M   'P 1'
#
loop_
_entity.id
_entity.type
_entity.pdbx_description
1 polymer ?
#
loop_
_entity_poly.entity_id
_entity_poly.type
_entity_poly.pdbx_seq_one_letter_code
_entity_poly.pdbx_strand_id
1 'polypeptide(L)' 'MGDKADEDYITGFTFEDRQQIRDEVLSAKIEDMRNYAELIEAVMSKNHYAVFGSETKVKEAADLFDAITPALR' A
#
# COMPACT_ATOMS: atom_id res chain seq x y z
N MET A 1 8.24 -21.66 9.01
CA MET A 1 7.53 -22.59 8.10
C MET A 1 6.06 -22.76 8.48
N GLY A 2 5.67 -22.64 9.77
CA GLY A 2 4.26 -22.60 10.18
C GLY A 2 3.54 -21.30 9.83
N ASP A 3 4.14 -20.14 10.15
CA ASP A 3 3.47 -18.83 10.04
C ASP A 3 2.87 -18.54 8.65
N LYS A 4 3.58 -18.87 7.57
CA LYS A 4 3.09 -18.69 6.20
C LYS A 4 1.94 -19.65 5.87
N ALA A 5 2.03 -20.90 6.33
CA ALA A 5 0.98 -21.89 6.09
C ALA A 5 -0.30 -21.54 6.87
N ASP A 6 -0.15 -21.02 8.09
CA ASP A 6 -1.28 -20.52 8.89
C ASP A 6 -1.92 -19.29 8.24
N GLU A 7 -1.11 -18.33 7.77
CA GLU A 7 -1.60 -17.16 7.02
C GLU A 7 -2.35 -17.58 5.75
N ASP A 8 -1.78 -18.48 4.95
CA ASP A 8 -2.39 -18.97 3.71
C ASP A 8 -3.74 -19.65 4.01
N TYR A 9 -3.80 -20.48 5.04
CA TYR A 9 -5.04 -21.13 5.46
C TYR A 9 -6.09 -20.13 5.95
N ILE A 10 -5.70 -19.15 6.77
CA ILE A 10 -6.62 -18.14 7.32
C ILE A 10 -7.14 -17.21 6.23
N THR A 11 -6.30 -16.82 5.29
CA THR A 11 -6.64 -15.91 4.19
C THR A 11 -7.29 -16.63 3.00
N GLY A 12 -7.27 -17.97 2.99
CA GLY A 12 -7.74 -18.78 1.87
C GLY A 12 -6.82 -18.74 0.66
N PHE A 13 -5.57 -18.30 0.83
CA PHE A 13 -4.59 -18.16 -0.25
C PHE A 13 -4.15 -19.54 -0.76
N THR A 14 -4.48 -19.82 -2.01
CA THR A 14 -4.30 -21.14 -2.61
C THR A 14 -2.92 -21.31 -3.26
N PHE A 15 -2.61 -22.54 -3.67
CA PHE A 15 -1.42 -22.79 -4.47
C PHE A 15 -1.57 -22.17 -5.87
N GLU A 16 -2.77 -22.20 -6.42
CA GLU A 16 -3.13 -21.62 -7.71
C GLU A 16 -2.90 -20.09 -7.71
N ASP A 17 -3.32 -19.38 -6.65
CA ASP A 17 -3.07 -17.94 -6.50
C ASP A 17 -1.57 -17.62 -6.52
N ARG A 18 -0.77 -18.45 -5.83
CA ARG A 18 0.68 -18.34 -5.79
C ARG A 18 1.31 -18.56 -7.16
N GLN A 19 0.82 -19.56 -7.89
CA GLN A 19 1.30 -19.88 -9.22
C GLN A 19 0.95 -18.75 -10.19
N GLN A 20 -0.27 -18.22 -10.13
CA GLN A 20 -0.70 -17.07 -10.91
C GLN A 20 0.21 -15.85 -10.67
N ILE A 21 0.43 -15.46 -9.41
CA ILE A 21 1.31 -14.33 -9.07
C ILE A 21 2.72 -14.54 -9.66
N ARG A 22 3.25 -15.77 -9.57
CA ARG A 22 4.56 -16.08 -10.12
C ARG A 22 4.60 -15.87 -11.64
N ASP A 23 3.60 -16.34 -12.36
CA ASP A 23 3.54 -16.22 -13.82
C ASP A 23 3.33 -14.76 -14.26
N GLU A 24 2.50 -13.99 -13.53
CA GLU A 24 2.31 -12.55 -13.74
C GLU A 24 3.61 -11.76 -13.51
N VAL A 25 4.32 -12.02 -12.41
CA VAL A 25 5.59 -11.35 -12.09
C VAL A 25 6.66 -11.66 -13.14
N LEU A 26 6.75 -12.91 -13.59
CA LEU A 26 7.74 -13.31 -14.60
C LEU A 26 7.41 -12.79 -16.01
N SER A 27 6.14 -12.51 -16.30
CA SER A 27 5.68 -12.04 -17.60
C SER A 27 5.51 -10.52 -17.71
N ALA A 28 5.68 -9.79 -16.61
CA ALA A 28 5.47 -8.34 -16.54
C ALA A 28 6.33 -7.55 -17.54
N LYS A 29 5.70 -6.57 -18.21
CA LYS A 29 6.31 -5.71 -19.23
C LYS A 29 6.17 -4.23 -18.90
N ILE A 30 6.84 -3.41 -19.70
CA ILE A 30 6.80 -1.94 -19.57
C ILE A 30 5.39 -1.40 -19.84
N GLU A 31 4.65 -2.02 -20.75
CA GLU A 31 3.27 -1.66 -21.04
C GLU A 31 2.38 -1.82 -19.80
N ASP A 32 2.55 -2.89 -19.02
CA ASP A 32 1.79 -3.13 -17.79
C ASP A 32 2.07 -2.02 -16.76
N MET A 33 3.33 -1.63 -16.60
CA MET A 33 3.71 -0.50 -15.74
C MET A 33 3.04 0.81 -16.14
N ARG A 34 2.98 1.09 -17.45
CA ARG A 34 2.33 2.31 -17.96
C ARG A 34 0.82 2.26 -17.78
N ASN A 35 0.21 1.09 -17.91
CA ASN A 35 -1.23 0.92 -17.71
C ASN A 35 -1.65 1.15 -16.25
N TYR A 36 -0.75 0.92 -15.28
CA TYR A 36 -1.02 1.28 -13.87
C TYR A 36 -1.05 2.79 -13.60
N ALA A 37 -0.61 3.65 -14.53
CA ALA A 37 -0.54 5.09 -14.31
C ALA A 37 -1.91 5.69 -13.97
N GLU A 38 -2.97 5.29 -14.68
CA GLU A 38 -4.34 5.78 -14.42
C GLU A 38 -4.83 5.40 -13.02
N LEU A 39 -4.53 4.17 -12.58
CA LEU A 39 -4.90 3.70 -11.25
C LEU A 39 -4.15 4.48 -10.16
N ILE A 40 -2.85 4.73 -10.35
CA ILE A 40 -2.06 5.53 -9.42
C ILE A 40 -2.59 6.97 -9.37
N GLU A 41 -2.89 7.58 -10.51
CA GLU A 41 -3.46 8.93 -10.59
C GLU A 41 -4.81 9.01 -9.85
N ALA A 42 -5.69 8.03 -10.05
CA ALA A 42 -7.00 7.96 -9.38
C ALA A 42 -6.90 7.79 -7.85
N VAL A 43 -5.83 7.16 -7.34
CA VAL A 43 -5.58 7.05 -5.90
C VAL A 43 -4.97 8.35 -5.36
N MET A 44 -3.99 8.92 -6.08
CA MET A 44 -3.32 10.16 -5.68
C MET A 44 -4.28 11.34 -5.63
N SER A 45 -5.24 11.43 -6.56
CA SER A 45 -6.21 12.52 -6.63
C SER A 45 -7.15 12.60 -5.42
N LYS A 46 -7.22 11.54 -4.60
CA LYS A 46 -8.02 11.53 -3.36
C LYS A 46 -7.36 12.30 -2.22
N ASN A 47 -6.08 12.65 -2.35
CA ASN A 47 -5.33 13.44 -1.37
C ASN A 47 -5.43 12.91 0.08
N HIS A 48 -5.43 11.58 0.24
CA HIS A 48 -5.44 10.95 1.57
C HIS A 48 -4.00 10.73 2.06
N TYR A 49 -3.55 11.58 2.98
CA TYR A 49 -2.21 11.53 3.54
C TYR A 49 -2.26 11.19 5.03
N ALA A 50 -1.35 10.32 5.48
CA ALA A 50 -1.10 10.06 6.88
C ALA A 50 0.41 10.09 7.12
N VAL A 51 0.87 10.97 8.01
CA VAL A 51 2.29 11.21 8.26
C VAL A 51 2.57 11.06 9.76
N PHE A 52 3.66 10.38 10.08
CA PHE A 52 4.21 10.28 11.43
C PHE A 52 5.53 11.06 11.47
N GLY A 53 5.67 12.01 12.39
CA GLY A 53 6.83 12.89 12.42
C GLY A 53 6.94 13.73 13.69
N SER A 54 7.94 14.61 13.74
CA SER A 54 8.11 15.52 14.86
C SER A 54 6.97 16.53 14.91
N GLU A 55 6.51 16.83 16.12
CA GLU A 55 5.38 17.74 16.35
C GLU A 55 5.58 19.10 15.67
N THR A 56 6.80 19.66 15.75
CA THR A 56 7.14 20.94 15.11
C THR A 56 6.88 20.90 13.59
N LYS A 57 7.39 19.89 12.89
CA LYS A 57 7.27 19.80 11.42
C LYS A 57 5.84 19.50 10.98
N VAL A 58 5.13 18.66 11.73
CA VAL A 58 3.72 18.34 11.42
C VAL A 58 2.85 19.57 11.63
N LYS A 59 3.12 20.39 12.65
CA LYS A 59 2.42 21.66 12.89
C LYS A 59 2.73 22.73 11.84
N GLU A 60 3.96 22.82 11.36
CA GLU A 60 4.32 23.72 10.24
C GLU A 60 3.54 23.41 8.96
N ALA A 61 3.16 22.14 8.77
CA ALA A 61 2.38 21.66 7.64
C ALA A 61 0.91 21.37 7.98
N ALA A 62 0.37 21.97 9.04
CA ALA A 62 -0.95 21.62 9.59
C ALA A 62 -2.10 21.75 8.58
N ASP A 63 -2.01 22.70 7.65
CA ASP A 63 -3.05 22.94 6.64
C ASP A 63 -3.21 21.77 5.64
N LEU A 64 -2.25 20.83 5.59
CA LEU A 64 -2.33 19.64 4.74
C LEU A 64 -3.12 18.49 5.36
N PHE A 65 -3.49 18.57 6.65
CA PHE A 65 -4.06 17.45 7.39
C PHE A 65 -5.43 17.78 7.98
N ASP A 66 -6.37 16.85 7.85
CA ASP A 66 -7.69 16.97 8.47
C ASP A 66 -7.63 16.84 10.01
N ALA A 67 -6.65 16.09 10.52
CA ALA A 67 -6.47 15.87 11.95
C ALA A 67 -5.00 15.61 12.31
N ILE A 68 -4.58 16.12 13.46
CA ILE A 68 -3.25 15.87 14.05
C ILE A 68 -3.45 15.37 15.48
N THR A 69 -2.90 14.19 15.77
CA THR A 69 -3.02 13.55 17.08
C THR A 69 -1.63 13.27 17.65
N PRO A 70 -1.37 13.59 18.94
CA PRO A 70 -0.15 13.17 19.61
C PRO A 70 -0.05 11.64 19.66
N ALA A 71 1.04 11.09 19.13
CA ALA A 71 1.22 9.64 19.09
C ALA A 71 1.71 9.04 20.41
N LEU A 72 2.33 9.86 21.27
CA LEU A 72 2.83 9.46 22.59
C LEU A 72 2.26 10.42 23.64
N ARG A 73 1.94 9.87 24.80
CA ARG A 73 1.38 10.60 25.95
C ARG A 73 2.37 10.64 27.10
#